data_AF-A0A3D2VP93-F1
#
_entry.id   AF-A0A3D2VP93-F1
#
_cell.length_a   1.000
_cell.length_b   1.000
_cell.length_c   1.000
_cell.angle_alpha   90.00
_cell.angle_beta   90.00
_cell.angle_gamma   90.00
#
_symmetry.space_group_name_H-M   'P 1'
#
loop_
_entity.id
_entity.type
_entity.pdbx_description
1 polymer ?
#
loop_
_entity_poly.entity_id
_entity_poly.type
_entity_poly.pdbx_seq_one_letter_code
_entity_poly.pdbx_strand_id
1 'polypeptide(L)'
;MNATEREQVAALAALGLPRGGRFDLLIRNLGWRLAHEPKAPLTWRERYNLACALYQFREKLAASYAELALPHSPPKIENFRPFSIKSQQRLI
;
A
#
# COMPACT_ATOMS: atom_id res chain seq x y z
N MET A 1 11.11 0.55 1.01
CA MET A 1 10.09 0.33 -0.02
C MET A 1 10.82 -0.09 -1.28
N ASN A 2 10.22 -0.94 -2.12
CA ASN A 2 10.72 -1.17 -3.48
C ASN A 2 10.37 0.04 -4.38
N ALA A 3 10.87 0.08 -5.62
CA ALA A 3 10.64 1.20 -6.53
C ALA A 3 9.15 1.46 -6.79
N THR A 4 8.39 0.41 -7.11
CA THR A 4 6.95 0.48 -7.37
C THR A 4 6.17 1.01 -6.17
N GLU A 5 6.47 0.55 -4.95
CA GLU A 5 5.84 1.04 -3.71
C GLU A 5 6.11 2.53 -3.52
N ARG A 6 7.32 3.01 -3.84
CA ARG A 6 7.67 4.43 -3.73
C ARG A 6 6.87 5.29 -4.72
N GLU A 7 6.77 4.85 -5.97
CA GLU A 7 5.97 5.53 -7.01
C GLU A 7 4.49 5.60 -6.63
N GLN A 8 3.93 4.49 -6.15
CA GLN A 8 2.54 4.41 -5.68
C GLN A 8 2.27 5.37 -4.51
N VAL A 9 3.18 5.42 -3.53
CA VAL A 9 3.08 6.35 -2.39
C VAL A 9 3.18 7.80 -2.85
N ALA A 10 4.12 8.11 -3.76
CA ALA A 10 4.28 9.46 -4.30
C ALA A 10 3.00 9.93 -5.02
N ALA A 11 2.43 9.08 -5.88
CA ALA A 11 1.21 9.40 -6.62
C ALA A 11 0.02 9.63 -5.67
N LEU A 12 -0.16 8.78 -4.65
CA LEU A 12 -1.21 8.94 -3.64
C LEU A 12 -1.03 10.21 -2.81
N ALA A 13 0.20 10.55 -2.42
CA ALA A 13 0.49 11.76 -1.65
C ALA A 13 0.20 13.03 -2.47
N ALA A 14 0.47 12.99 -3.78
CA ALA A 14 0.24 14.10 -4.70
C ALA A 14 -1.24 14.33 -5.05
N LEU A 15 -2.14 13.36 -4.81
CA LEU A 15 -3.58 13.51 -5.07
C LEU A 15 -4.28 14.52 -4.15
N GLY A 16 -3.64 15.01 -3.08
CA GLY A 16 -4.25 16.01 -2.19
C GLY A 16 -5.53 15.52 -1.50
N LEU A 17 -5.50 14.29 -0.96
CA LEU A 17 -6.66 13.66 -0.34
C LEU A 17 -7.15 14.44 0.91
N PRO A 18 -8.47 14.44 1.19
CA PRO A 18 -9.02 15.14 2.34
C PRO A 18 -8.53 14.52 3.67
N ARG A 19 -8.21 15.39 4.63
CA ARG A 19 -7.81 14.97 5.98
C ARG A 19 -8.91 14.18 6.68
N GLY A 20 -8.52 13.18 7.48
CA GLY A 20 -9.46 12.34 8.23
C GLY A 20 -10.09 11.20 7.41
N GLY A 21 -9.74 11.06 6.13
CA GLY A 21 -10.15 9.92 5.32
C GLY A 21 -9.52 8.61 5.81
N ARG A 22 -10.14 7.47 5.46
CA ARG A 22 -9.70 6.11 5.85
C ARG A 22 -8.19 5.85 5.67
N PHE A 23 -7.58 6.41 4.62
CA PHE A 23 -6.17 6.20 4.28
C PHE A 23 -5.29 7.44 4.49
N ASP A 24 -5.82 8.54 5.03
CA ASP A 24 -5.08 9.80 5.21
C ASP A 24 -3.81 9.60 6.05
N LEU A 25 -3.96 9.04 7.25
CA LEU A 25 -2.82 8.80 8.15
C LEU A 25 -1.77 7.88 7.52
N LEU A 26 -2.21 6.82 6.83
CA LEU A 26 -1.31 5.91 6.13
C LEU A 26 -0.50 6.67 5.08
N ILE A 27 -1.17 7.41 4.18
CA ILE A 27 -0.53 8.09 3.05
C ILE A 27 0.43 9.17 3.56
N ARG A 28 0.06 9.91 4.61
CA ARG A 28 0.95 10.89 5.24
C ARG A 28 2.19 10.23 5.86
N ASN A 29 2.01 9.12 6.59
CA ASN A 29 3.12 8.40 7.20
C ASN A 29 4.05 7.80 6.14
N LEU A 30 3.47 7.18 5.10
CA LEU A 30 4.25 6.62 3.99
C LEU A 30 4.93 7.70 3.16
N GLY A 31 4.28 8.85 2.95
CA GLY A 31 4.87 10.02 2.28
C GLY A 31 6.04 10.60 3.06
N TRP A 32 5.91 10.73 4.38
CA TRP A 32 7.03 11.13 5.25
C TRP A 32 8.18 10.11 5.16
N ARG A 33 7.87 8.81 5.26
CA ARG A 33 8.87 7.75 5.09
C ARG A 33 9.52 7.77 3.71
N LEU A 34 8.79 8.11 2.66
CA LEU A 34 9.36 8.21 1.32
C LEU A 34 10.41 9.34 1.25
N ALA A 35 10.17 10.47 1.91
CA ALA A 35 11.08 11.60 1.95
C ALA A 35 12.32 11.36 2.82
N HIS A 36 12.17 10.70 3.97
CA HIS A 36 13.26 10.56 4.95
C HIS A 36 13.90 9.16 4.99
N GLU A 37 13.14 8.12 4.70
CA GLU A 37 13.56 6.71 4.79
C GLU A 37 13.07 5.87 3.58
N PRO A 38 13.40 6.25 2.33
CA PRO A 38 12.81 5.65 1.13
C PRO A 38 13.05 4.13 1.01
N LYS A 39 14.11 3.64 1.65
CA LYS A 39 14.49 2.22 1.66
C LYS A 39 13.79 1.41 2.75
N ALA A 40 13.19 2.03 3.77
CA ALA A 40 12.52 1.33 4.87
C ALA A 40 11.42 0.39 4.35
N PRO A 41 11.45 -0.93 4.63
CA PRO A 41 10.49 -1.89 4.10
C PRO A 41 9.08 -1.64 4.63
N LEU A 42 8.06 -1.93 3.83
CA LEU A 42 6.67 -1.93 4.29
C LEU A 42 6.37 -3.26 4.99
N THR A 43 5.63 -3.18 6.08
CA THR A 43 4.98 -4.35 6.67
C THR A 43 3.91 -4.89 5.70
N TRP A 44 3.56 -6.17 5.83
CA TRP A 44 2.49 -6.76 5.01
C TRP A 44 1.15 -5.99 5.14
N ARG A 45 0.88 -5.44 6.32
CA ARG A 45 -0.34 -4.69 6.63
C ARG A 45 -0.34 -3.32 5.95
N GLU A 46 0.81 -2.65 5.93
CA GLU A 46 1.00 -1.42 5.16
C GLU A 46 0.86 -1.65 3.66
N ARG A 47 1.43 -2.74 3.13
CA ARG A 47 1.28 -3.12 1.71
C ARG A 47 -0.19 -3.37 1.34
N TYR A 48 -0.92 -4.10 2.19
CA TYR A 48 -2.34 -4.33 1.99
C TYR A 48 -3.12 -3.02 1.98
N ASN A 49 -2.91 -2.15 2.98
CA ASN A 49 -3.62 -0.88 3.04
C ASN A 49 -3.24 0.06 1.89
N LEU A 50 -1.98 0.05 1.43
CA LEU A 50 -1.53 0.78 0.25
C LEU A 50 -2.28 0.30 -0.99
N ALA A 51 -2.37 -1.02 -1.20
CA ALA A 51 -3.14 -1.59 -2.29
C ALA A 51 -4.64 -1.19 -2.21
N CYS A 52 -5.22 -1.17 -1.01
CA CYS A 52 -6.60 -0.72 -0.83
C CYS A 52 -6.78 0.76 -1.16
N ALA A 53 -5.82 1.61 -0.80
CA ALA A 53 -5.84 3.03 -1.15
C ALA A 53 -5.74 3.23 -2.66
N LEU A 54 -4.84 2.50 -3.34
CA LEU A 54 -4.72 2.52 -4.80
C LEU A 54 -6.03 2.09 -5.47
N TYR A 55 -6.66 1.02 -4.98
CA TYR A 55 -7.95 0.57 -5.52
C TYR A 55 -9.07 1.60 -5.31
N GLN A 56 -9.14 2.21 -4.12
CA GLN A 56 -10.16 3.21 -3.80
C GLN A 56 -10.02 4.47 -4.67
N PHE A 57 -8.79 4.92 -4.91
CA PHE A 57 -8.52 6.16 -5.65
C PHE A 57 -8.10 5.91 -7.12
N ARG A 58 -8.28 4.69 -7.63
CA ARG A 58 -7.78 4.26 -8.95
C ARG A 58 -8.25 5.15 -10.10
N GLU A 59 -9.47 5.68 -10.06
CA GLU A 59 -9.99 6.53 -11.14
C GLU A 59 -9.28 7.89 -11.18
N LYS A 60 -9.05 8.49 -10.00
CA LYS A 60 -8.28 9.74 -9.86
C LYS A 60 -6.82 9.53 -10.24
N LEU A 61 -6.25 8.38 -9.84
CA LEU A 61 -4.89 8.00 -10.18
C LEU A 61 -4.75 7.76 -11.68
N ALA A 62 -5.64 7.01 -12.31
CA ALA A 62 -5.59 6.73 -13.75
C ALA A 62 -5.68 8.00 -14.59
N ALA A 63 -6.47 8.99 -14.15
CA ALA A 63 -6.56 10.29 -14.82
C ALA A 63 -5.29 11.13 -14.72
N SER A 64 -4.48 10.93 -13.67
CA SER A 64 -3.30 11.78 -13.37
C SER A 64 -1.96 11.06 -13.62
N TYR A 65 -1.96 9.73 -13.64
CA TYR A 65 -0.80 8.85 -13.64
C TYR A 65 -1.08 7.60 -14.51
N ALA A 66 -1.12 7.78 -15.83
CA ALA A 66 -1.52 6.74 -16.78
C ALA A 66 -0.65 5.47 -16.73
N GLU A 67 0.64 5.60 -16.40
CA GLU A 67 1.59 4.48 -16.35
C GLU A 67 1.67 3.79 -14.97
N LEU A 68 0.93 4.28 -13.97
CA LEU A 68 0.98 3.72 -12.63
C LEU A 68 0.29 2.35 -12.60
N ALA A 69 0.97 1.34 -12.05
CA ALA A 69 0.39 0.02 -11.85
C ALA A 69 -0.72 0.08 -10.79
N LEU A 70 -1.98 0.05 -11.25
CA LEU A 70 -3.18 0.12 -10.43
C LEU A 70 -3.88 -1.25 -10.32
N PRO A 71 -4.42 -1.61 -9.15
CA PRO A 71 -5.17 -2.84 -8.99
C PRO A 71 -6.53 -2.77 -9.71
N HIS A 72 -6.83 -3.76 -10.55
CA HIS A 72 -8.11 -3.89 -11.24
C HIS A 72 -9.24 -4.43 -10.33
N SER A 73 -8.87 -5.18 -9.29
CA SER A 73 -9.82 -5.80 -8.35
C SER A 73 -9.53 -5.38 -6.91
N PRO A 74 -10.54 -5.42 -6.02
CA PRO A 74 -10.34 -5.18 -4.59
C PRO A 74 -9.24 -6.10 -4.02
N PRO A 75 -8.21 -5.56 -3.35
CA PRO A 75 -7.19 -6.38 -2.71
C PRO A 75 -7.79 -7.26 -1.61
N LYS A 76 -7.35 -8.52 -1.55
CA LYS A 76 -7.71 -9.46 -0.48
C LYS A 76 -6.58 -9.54 0.54
N ILE A 77 -6.89 -9.42 1.83
CA ILE A 77 -5.89 -9.42 2.92
C ILE A 77 -5.06 -10.71 2.96
N GLU A 78 -5.65 -11.83 2.57
CA GLU A 78 -5.03 -13.16 2.51
C GLU A 78 -3.81 -13.19 1.57
N ASN A 79 -3.81 -12.37 0.51
CA ASN A 79 -2.71 -12.30 -0.45
C ASN A 79 -1.46 -11.59 0.10
N PHE A 80 -1.60 -10.87 1.23
CA PHE A 80 -0.52 -10.10 1.83
C PHE A 80 -0.02 -10.72 3.13
N ARG A 81 -0.94 -11.35 3.88
CA ARG A 81 -0.62 -11.93 5.18
C ARG A 81 0.39 -13.06 5.00
N PRO A 82 1.53 -13.06 5.74
CA PRO A 82 2.44 -14.19 5.72
C PRO A 82 1.73 -15.43 6.26
N PHE A 83 1.87 -16.56 5.55
CA PHE A 83 1.34 -17.84 6.01
C PHE A 83 1.99 -18.20 7.36
N SER A 84 1.18 -18.32 8.40
CA SER A 84 1.63 -18.82 9.69
C SER A 84 1.58 -20.34 9.66
N ILE A 85 2.71 -21.00 9.38
CA ILE A 85 2.86 -22.43 9.62
C ILE A 85 2.93 -22.63 11.13
N LYS A 86 1.78 -22.72 11.80
CA LYS A 86 1.70 -23.22 13.17
C LYS A 86 1.05 -24.59 13.14
N SER A 87 1.77 -25.55 13.70
CA SER A 87 1.34 -26.91 14.07
C SER A 87 1.62 -28.04 13.05
N GLN A 88 2.89 -28.28 12.72
CA GLN A 88 3.40 -29.65 12.51
C GLN A 88 4.32 -30.03 13.68
N GLN A 89 3.75 -30.17 14.88
CA GLN A 89 4.42 -30.79 16.02
C GLN A 89 3.37 -31.55 16.85
N ARG A 90 2.89 -32.68 16.33
CA ARG A 90 2.38 -33.82 17.11
C ARG A 90 2.46 -35.08 16.25
N LEU A 91 3.68 -35.55 16.00
CA LEU A 91 3.98 -36.90 15.54
C LEU A 91 5.34 -37.27 16.13
N ILE A 92 5.38 -37.60 17.42
CA ILE A 92 6.27 -38.61 18.03
C ILE A 92 5.51 -39.15 19.24
#